data_AF-A0A355RBH8-F1
#
_entry.id   AF-A0A355RBH8-F1
#
_cell.length_a   1.000
_cell.length_b   1.000
_cell.length_c   1.000
_cell.angle_alpha   90.00
_cell.angle_beta   90.00
_cell.angle_gamma   90.00
#
_symmetry.space_group_name_H-M   'P 1'
#
loop_
_entity.id
_entity.type
_entity.pdbx_description
1 polymer ?
#
loop_
_entity_poly.entity_id
_entity_poly.type
_entity_poly.pdbx_seq_one_letter_code
_entity_poly.pdbx_strand_id
1 'polypeptide(L)'
;MNLNEPRDLASLIEAFLLASGKPQSLERLYELFEEAERPEPKVFRQALEVLGKSCDGRAFELKEVASGYRLQIREDYAPWVGRLWEERPQRYSRALLETLALIAYRQPITRGEIEDVRGVAVNSNIIKTMMEREWIRVVG
;
A
#
# COMPACT_ATOMS: atom_id res chain seq x y z
N MET A 1 13.61 11.74 -28.86
CA MET A 1 12.58 12.23 -27.93
C MET A 1 12.88 13.70 -27.68
N ASN A 2 11.96 14.59 -28.04
CA ASN A 2 12.13 16.02 -27.88
C ASN A 2 11.44 16.47 -26.59
N LEU A 3 12.21 16.73 -25.53
CA LEU A 3 11.67 17.14 -24.23
C LEU A 3 11.00 18.53 -24.24
N ASN A 4 11.22 19.31 -25.31
CA ASN A 4 10.54 20.59 -25.52
C ASN A 4 9.19 20.43 -26.25
N GLU A 5 8.87 19.23 -26.74
CA GLU A 5 7.57 18.93 -27.32
C GLU A 5 6.62 18.38 -26.24
N PRO A 6 5.47 19.02 -25.96
CA PRO A 6 4.58 18.60 -24.87
C PRO A 6 4.10 17.14 -24.96
N ARG A 7 3.96 16.58 -26.16
CA ARG A 7 3.51 15.19 -26.37
C ARG A 7 4.57 14.16 -25.99
N ASP A 8 5.81 14.39 -26.39
CA ASP A 8 6.94 13.55 -26.01
C ASP A 8 7.16 13.63 -24.50
N LEU A 9 7.18 14.85 -23.94
CA LEU A 9 7.32 15.05 -22.50
C LEU A 9 6.18 14.41 -21.69
N ALA A 10 4.93 14.48 -22.18
CA ALA A 10 3.79 13.82 -21.54
C ALA A 10 4.01 12.31 -21.41
N SER A 11 4.56 11.67 -22.44
CA SER A 11 4.87 10.23 -22.43
C SER A 11 5.97 9.88 -21.42
N LEU A 12 6.97 10.76 -21.24
CA LEU A 12 8.00 10.59 -20.20
C LEU A 12 7.42 10.76 -18.80
N ILE A 13 6.59 11.78 -18.58
CA ILE A 13 5.93 12.03 -17.30
C ILE A 13 5.01 10.85 -16.95
N GLU A 14 4.28 10.29 -17.92
CA GLU A 14 3.50 9.07 -17.75
C GLU A 14 4.38 7.92 -17.23
N ALA A 15 5.54 7.70 -17.85
CA ALA A 15 6.48 6.68 -17.43
C ALA A 15 6.99 6.90 -15.99
N PHE A 16 7.35 8.13 -15.62
CA PHE A 16 7.76 8.45 -14.25
C PHE A 16 6.65 8.19 -13.22
N LEU A 17 5.43 8.64 -13.51
CA LEU A 17 4.30 8.49 -12.60
C LEU A 17 3.91 7.01 -12.44
N LEU A 18 3.86 6.25 -13.53
CA LEU A 18 3.62 4.80 -13.51
C LEU A 18 4.68 4.06 -12.68
N ALA A 19 5.96 4.35 -12.92
CA ALA A 19 7.06 3.70 -12.21
C ALA A 19 7.08 4.04 -10.72
N SER A 20 6.67 5.24 -10.33
CA SER A 20 6.73 5.70 -8.95
C SER A 20 5.70 5.06 -8.02
N GLY A 21 4.52 4.70 -8.54
CA GLY A 21 3.40 4.15 -7.76
C GLY A 21 2.84 5.07 -6.66
N LYS A 22 3.30 6.33 -6.56
CA LYS A 22 2.92 7.29 -5.52
C LYS A 22 2.93 8.73 -6.06
N PRO A 23 2.17 9.67 -5.45
CA PRO A 23 2.22 11.07 -5.86
C PRO A 23 3.64 11.63 -5.94
N GLN A 24 3.95 12.32 -7.03
CA GLN A 24 5.19 13.07 -7.23
C GLN A 24 4.89 14.56 -7.30
N SER A 25 5.61 15.37 -6.52
CA SER A 25 5.53 16.83 -6.64
C SER A 25 6.17 17.28 -7.95
N LEU A 26 5.81 18.49 -8.40
CA LEU A 26 6.40 19.06 -9.61
C LEU A 26 7.91 19.23 -9.44
N GLU A 27 8.34 19.73 -8.29
CA GLU A 27 9.76 19.91 -7.94
C GLU A 27 10.51 18.60 -8.06
N ARG A 28 9.94 17.50 -7.53
CA ARG A 28 10.57 16.19 -7.61
C ARG A 28 10.68 15.69 -9.04
N LEU A 29 9.65 15.90 -9.87
CA LEU A 29 9.72 15.55 -11.29
C LEU A 29 10.77 16.40 -12.03
N TYR A 30 10.90 17.68 -11.71
CA TYR A 30 11.92 18.57 -12.26
C TYR A 30 13.35 18.15 -11.93
N GLU A 31 13.57 17.62 -10.72
CA GLU A 31 14.87 17.10 -10.27
C GLU A 31 15.33 15.84 -11.02
N LEU A 32 14.43 15.16 -11.73
CA LEU A 32 14.79 13.97 -12.53
C LEU A 32 15.51 14.33 -13.83
N PHE A 33 15.45 15.60 -14.25
CA PHE A 33 16.11 16.10 -15.45
C PHE A 33 17.45 16.74 -15.10
N GLU A 34 18.46 16.51 -15.94
CA GLU A 34 19.69 17.29 -15.91
C GLU A 34 19.41 18.75 -16.29
N GLU A 35 20.28 19.67 -15.88
CA GLU A 35 20.06 21.11 -16.06
C GLU A 35 19.92 21.51 -17.54
N ALA A 36 20.68 20.87 -18.43
CA ALA A 36 20.62 21.11 -19.87
C ALA A 36 19.35 20.54 -20.56
N GLU A 37 18.67 19.59 -19.92
CA GLU A 37 17.53 18.86 -20.48
C GLU A 37 16.20 19.30 -19.87
N ARG A 38 16.25 20.16 -18.84
CA ARG A 38 15.09 20.57 -18.07
C ARG A 38 14.10 21.35 -18.95
N PRO A 39 12.87 20.84 -19.14
CA PRO A 39 11.87 21.53 -19.94
C PRO A 39 11.45 22.86 -19.31
N GLU A 40 11.04 23.82 -20.13
CA GLU A 40 10.46 25.06 -19.63
C GLU A 40 9.19 24.83 -18.79
N PRO A 41 8.93 25.64 -17.75
CA PRO A 41 7.73 25.54 -16.93
C PRO A 41 6.40 25.52 -17.69
N LYS A 42 6.34 26.24 -18.81
CA LYS A 42 5.15 26.27 -19.67
C LYS A 42 4.94 24.95 -20.40
N VAL A 43 6.00 24.38 -20.96
CA VAL A 43 5.97 23.10 -21.69
C VAL A 43 5.58 21.97 -20.74
N PHE A 44 6.10 21.98 -19.52
CA PHE A 44 5.78 20.97 -18.51
C PHE A 44 4.30 20.97 -18.14
N ARG A 45 3.70 22.15 -17.90
CA ARG A 45 2.25 22.25 -17.64
C ARG A 45 1.42 21.79 -18.84
N GLN A 46 1.81 22.17 -20.05
CA GLN A 46 1.16 21.69 -21.27
C GLN A 46 1.26 20.16 -21.41
N ALA A 47 2.39 19.57 -21.04
CA ALA A 47 2.56 18.12 -21.05
C ALA A 47 1.64 17.42 -20.05
N LEU A 48 1.44 17.98 -18.85
CA LEU A 48 0.45 17.46 -17.89
C LEU A 48 -0.99 17.56 -18.42
N GLU A 49 -1.35 18.66 -19.09
CA GLU A 49 -2.67 18.78 -19.73
C GLU A 49 -2.86 17.77 -20.87
N VAL A 50 -1.82 17.56 -21.69
CA VAL A 50 -1.81 16.55 -22.76
C VAL A 50 -1.96 15.14 -22.18
N LEU A 51 -1.24 14.83 -21.10
CA LEU A 51 -1.34 13.56 -20.40
C LEU A 51 -2.73 13.36 -19.77
N GLY A 52 -3.30 14.40 -19.16
CA GLY A 52 -4.66 14.36 -18.63
C GLY A 52 -5.68 13.99 -19.70
N LYS A 53 -5.62 14.65 -20.86
CA LYS A 53 -6.48 14.35 -22.02
C LYS A 53 -6.23 12.96 -22.61
N SER A 54 -4.98 12.48 -22.62
CA SER A 54 -4.68 11.14 -23.14
C SER A 54 -5.23 10.02 -22.26
N CYS A 55 -5.53 10.31 -20.99
CA CYS A 55 -6.22 9.40 -20.05
C CYS A 55 -7.75 9.35 -20.25
N ASP A 56 -8.33 10.20 -21.11
CA ASP A 56 -9.76 10.16 -21.37
C ASP A 56 -10.16 8.83 -22.02
N GLY A 57 -11.20 8.20 -21.47
CA GLY A 57 -11.64 6.87 -21.90
C GLY A 57 -10.76 5.70 -21.45
N ARG A 58 -9.68 5.93 -20.68
CA ARG A 58 -8.86 4.87 -20.07
C ARG A 58 -9.34 4.52 -18.65
N ALA A 59 -8.96 3.33 -18.17
CA ALA A 59 -9.30 2.86 -16.83
C ALA A 59 -8.56 3.59 -15.69
N PHE A 60 -7.56 4.40 -16.03
CA PHE A 60 -6.78 5.22 -15.11
C PHE A 60 -6.89 6.71 -15.49
N GLU A 61 -6.57 7.58 -14.54
CA GLU A 61 -6.59 9.02 -14.68
C GLU A 61 -5.36 9.66 -14.07
N LEU A 62 -4.96 10.81 -14.62
CA LEU A 62 -4.02 11.72 -13.97
C LEU A 62 -4.77 12.52 -12.91
N LYS A 63 -4.34 12.42 -11.65
CA LYS A 63 -4.95 13.13 -10.52
C LYS A 63 -3.95 14.04 -9.84
N GLU A 64 -4.33 15.30 -9.66
CA GLU A 64 -3.64 16.24 -8.79
C GLU A 64 -4.18 16.11 -7.35
N VAL A 65 -3.27 15.95 -6.39
CA VAL A 65 -3.51 15.88 -4.96
C VAL A 65 -2.59 16.88 -4.25
N ALA A 66 -2.79 17.10 -2.95
CA ALA A 66 -1.99 18.07 -2.19
C ALA A 66 -0.47 17.83 -2.25
N SER A 67 -0.03 16.57 -2.40
CA SER A 67 1.38 16.18 -2.52
C SER A 67 1.92 16.13 -3.96
N GLY A 68 1.12 16.50 -4.96
CA GLY A 68 1.52 16.52 -6.37
C GLY A 68 0.62 15.68 -7.28
N TYR A 69 1.21 15.08 -8.32
CA TYR A 69 0.48 14.35 -9.36
C TYR A 69 0.69 12.84 -9.23
N ARG A 70 -0.35 12.05 -9.51
CA ARG A 70 -0.26 10.59 -9.66
C ARG A 70 -1.14 10.08 -10.79
N LEU A 71 -0.77 8.93 -11.34
CA LEU A 71 -1.69 8.09 -12.10
C LEU A 71 -2.38 7.13 -11.15
N GLN A 72 -3.70 7.09 -11.19
CA GLN A 72 -4.52 6.22 -10.34
C GLN A 72 -5.62 5.56 -11.17
N ILE A 73 -6.09 4.40 -10.72
CA ILE A 73 -7.28 3.77 -11.29
C ILE A 73 -8.51 4.66 -10.98
N ARG A 74 -9.41 4.81 -11.95
CA ARG A 74 -10.67 5.55 -11.75
C ARG A 74 -11.52 4.86 -10.68
N GLU A 75 -12.21 5.67 -9.88
CA GLU A 75 -13.03 5.20 -8.76
C GLU A 75 -14.13 4.21 -9.20
N ASP A 76 -14.63 4.35 -10.42
CA ASP A 76 -15.61 3.45 -11.03
C ASP A 76 -15.15 1.98 -11.03
N TYR A 77 -13.84 1.70 -11.04
CA TYR A 77 -13.30 0.34 -11.02
C TYR A 77 -12.91 -0.15 -9.61
N ALA A 78 -13.00 0.70 -8.58
CA ALA A 78 -12.56 0.39 -7.22
C ALA A 78 -13.16 -0.92 -6.65
N PRO A 79 -14.45 -1.26 -6.84
CA PRO A 79 -15.02 -2.52 -6.33
C PRO A 79 -14.42 -3.80 -6.92
N TRP A 80 -13.83 -3.72 -8.11
CA TRP A 80 -13.18 -4.85 -8.78
C TRP A 80 -11.70 -4.90 -8.47
N VAL A 81 -11.04 -3.74 -8.57
CA VAL A 81 -9.61 -3.58 -8.27
C VAL A 81 -9.32 -3.96 -6.82
N GLY A 82 -10.16 -3.57 -5.86
CA GLY A 82 -10.02 -3.96 -4.45
C GLY A 82 -9.94 -5.47 -4.20
N ARG A 83 -10.53 -6.30 -5.07
CA ARG A 83 -10.47 -7.78 -4.94
C ARG A 83 -9.07 -8.36 -5.15
N LEU A 84 -8.17 -7.64 -5.83
CA LEU A 84 -6.77 -8.03 -5.97
C LEU A 84 -6.03 -7.96 -4.64
N TRP A 85 -6.44 -7.03 -3.76
CA TRP A 85 -5.88 -6.81 -2.42
C TRP A 85 -6.85 -7.23 -1.32
N GLU A 86 -7.82 -8.11 -1.61
CA GLU A 86 -8.46 -8.90 -0.55
C GLU A 86 -7.40 -9.81 0.08
N GLU A 87 -6.55 -9.22 0.93
CA GLU A 87 -5.93 -9.95 2.01
C GLU A 87 -7.09 -10.56 2.78
N ARG A 88 -7.30 -11.87 2.58
CA ARG A 88 -8.19 -12.61 3.47
C ARG A 88 -7.65 -12.35 4.88
N PRO A 89 -8.38 -11.62 5.75
CA PRO A 89 -7.92 -11.43 7.12
C PRO A 89 -7.66 -12.84 7.65
N GLN A 90 -6.43 -13.06 8.12
CA GLN A 90 -5.99 -14.40 8.47
C GLN A 90 -6.92 -14.90 9.57
N ARG A 91 -7.82 -15.82 9.22
CA ARG A 91 -8.81 -16.34 10.16
C ARG A 91 -8.04 -17.14 11.21
N TYR A 92 -7.95 -16.61 12.41
CA TYR A 92 -7.38 -17.35 13.53
C TYR A 92 -8.35 -18.44 13.95
N SER A 93 -7.80 -19.60 14.31
CA SER A 93 -8.63 -20.69 14.82
C SER A 93 -9.28 -20.27 16.14
N ARG A 94 -10.45 -20.83 16.41
CA ARG A 94 -11.13 -20.65 17.69
C ARG A 94 -10.22 -21.00 18.88
N ALA A 95 -9.44 -22.07 18.75
CA ALA A 95 -8.47 -22.48 19.78
C ALA A 95 -7.40 -21.41 20.06
N LEU A 96 -6.92 -20.71 19.03
CA LEU A 96 -5.96 -19.61 19.20
C LEU A 96 -6.59 -18.44 19.94
N LEU A 97 -7.79 -18.01 19.54
CA LEU A 97 -8.48 -16.89 20.17
C LEU A 97 -8.88 -17.19 21.62
N GLU A 98 -9.36 -18.40 21.90
CA GLU A 98 -9.66 -18.84 23.28
C GLU A 98 -8.42 -18.85 24.16
N THR A 99 -7.29 -19.32 23.63
CA THR A 99 -6.02 -19.34 24.37
C THR A 99 -5.53 -17.92 24.65
N LEU A 100 -5.62 -17.01 23.66
CA LEU A 100 -5.24 -15.61 23.83
C LEU A 100 -6.12 -14.91 24.86
N ALA A 101 -7.44 -15.18 24.82
CA ALA A 101 -8.38 -14.62 25.79
C ALA A 101 -8.04 -15.07 27.22
N LEU A 102 -7.73 -16.34 27.44
CA LEU A 102 -7.32 -16.82 28.76
C LEU A 102 -6.03 -16.13 29.23
N ILE A 103 -5.02 -15.98 28.36
CA ILE A 103 -3.79 -15.26 28.71
C ILE A 103 -4.10 -13.81 29.07
N ALA A 104 -4.87 -13.08 28.25
CA ALA A 104 -5.18 -11.67 28.48
C ALA A 104 -5.92 -11.42 29.80
N TYR A 105 -6.87 -12.29 30.18
CA TYR A 105 -7.69 -12.12 31.37
C TYR A 105 -7.12 -12.77 32.63
N ARG A 106 -6.20 -13.72 32.52
CA ARG A 106 -5.65 -14.48 33.67
C ARG A 106 -4.13 -14.41 33.81
N GLN A 107 -3.44 -13.59 33.03
CA GLN A 107 -2.00 -13.41 33.21
C GLN A 107 -1.65 -12.94 34.64
N PRO A 108 -0.56 -13.47 35.25
CA PRO A 108 0.31 -14.51 34.71
C PRO A 108 -0.36 -15.90 34.81
N ILE A 109 -0.34 -16.64 33.69
CA ILE A 109 -0.94 -17.98 33.59
C ILE A 109 0.03 -18.93 32.88
N THR A 110 0.10 -20.18 33.33
CA THR A 110 0.93 -21.24 32.75
C THR A 110 0.19 -22.02 31.67
N ARG A 111 0.95 -22.74 30.84
CA ARG A 111 0.35 -23.63 29.83
C ARG A 111 -0.55 -24.70 30.46
N GLY A 112 -0.14 -25.27 31.59
CA GLY A 112 -0.93 -26.29 32.30
C GLY A 112 -2.30 -25.74 32.73
N GLU A 113 -2.34 -24.55 33.33
CA GLU A 113 -3.60 -23.92 33.74
C GLU A 113 -4.52 -23.59 32.55
N ILE A 114 -3.95 -23.21 31.40
CA ILE A 114 -4.75 -23.01 30.17
C ILE A 114 -5.34 -24.34 29.71
N GLU A 115 -4.55 -25.42 29.72
CA GLU A 115 -5.00 -26.77 29.33
C GLU A 115 -6.08 -27.29 30.28
N ASP A 116 -5.94 -27.06 31.58
CA ASP A 116 -6.94 -27.44 32.60
C ASP A 116 -8.28 -26.71 32.38
N VAL A 117 -8.24 -25.40 32.11
CA VAL A 117 -9.46 -24.62 31.85
C VAL A 117 -10.11 -24.99 30.52
N ARG A 118 -9.31 -25.31 29.49
CA ARG A 118 -9.83 -25.66 28.16
C ARG A 118 -10.20 -27.14 28.03
N GLY A 119 -9.72 -28.00 28.92
CA GLY A 119 -9.89 -29.45 28.89
C GLY A 119 -9.21 -30.14 27.70
N VAL A 120 -8.32 -29.45 26.99
CA VAL A 120 -7.60 -29.96 25.81
C VAL A 120 -6.18 -29.39 25.78
N ALA A 121 -5.24 -30.18 25.25
CA ALA A 121 -3.86 -29.75 25.07
C ALA A 121 -3.77 -28.50 24.16
N VAL A 122 -2.94 -27.53 24.56
CA VAL A 122 -2.67 -26.34 23.74
C VAL A 122 -1.64 -26.71 22.70
N ASN A 123 -1.92 -26.45 21.42
CA ASN A 123 -0.95 -26.70 20.36
C ASN A 123 0.25 -25.74 20.51
N SER A 124 1.47 -26.27 20.53
CA SER A 124 2.70 -25.46 20.67
C SER A 124 2.86 -24.41 19.55
N ASN A 125 2.32 -24.66 18.36
CA ASN A 125 2.32 -23.67 17.26
C ASN A 125 1.47 -22.44 17.59
N ILE A 126 0.39 -22.58 18.37
CA ILE A 126 -0.45 -21.44 18.78
C ILE A 126 0.39 -20.48 19.63
N ILE A 127 1.10 -21.00 20.63
CA ILE A 127 1.98 -20.20 21.50
C ILE A 127 3.11 -19.56 20.68
N LYS A 128 3.76 -20.33 19.79
CA LYS A 128 4.81 -19.82 18.89
C LYS A 128 4.31 -18.66 18.03
N THR A 129 3.16 -18.81 17.36
CA THR A 129 2.57 -17.75 16.54
C THR A 129 2.23 -16.49 17.35
N MET A 130 1.74 -16.62 18.58
CA MET A 130 1.46 -15.45 19.43
C MET A 130 2.75 -14.72 19.85
N MET A 131 3.83 -15.46 20.14
CA MET A 131 5.13 -14.87 20.48
C MET A 131 5.80 -14.20 19.28
N GLU A 132 5.79 -14.84 18.10
CA GLU A 132 6.35 -14.28 16.86
C GLU A 132 5.64 -12.98 16.42
N ARG A 133 4.37 -12.84 16.79
CA ARG A 133 3.57 -11.63 16.59
C ARG A 133 3.64 -10.64 17.75
N GLU A 134 4.43 -10.94 18.77
CA GLU A 134 4.62 -10.11 19.97
C GLU A 134 3.33 -9.85 20.76
N TRP A 135 2.32 -10.73 20.65
CA TRP A 135 1.07 -10.60 21.39
C TRP A 135 1.20 -11.04 22.85
N ILE A 136 2.11 -11.95 23.11
CA ILE A 136 2.41 -12.47 24.45
C ILE A 136 3.93 -12.58 24.62
N ARG A 137 4.37 -12.62 25.87
CA ARG A 137 5.78 -12.84 26.24
C ARG A 137 5.87 -13.70 27.49
N VAL A 138 7.01 -14.37 27.68
CA VAL A 138 7.32 -15.11 28.92
C VAL A 138 7.71 -14.12 30.01
N VAL A 139 7.11 -14.27 31.20
CA VAL A 139 7.33 -13.37 32.35
C VAL A 139 8.00 -14.05 33.55
N GLY A 140 8.26 -15.36 33.49
CA GLY A 140 8.91 -16.16 34.54
C GLY A 140 8.85 -17.64 34.23
#